data_AF-A0AAU6GVI7-F1
#
_entry.id   AF-A0AAU6GVI7-F1
#
_cell.length_a   1.000
_cell.length_b   1.000
_cell.length_c   1.000
_cell.angle_alpha   90.00
_cell.angle_beta   90.00
_cell.angle_gamma   90.00
#
_symmetry.space_group_name_H-M   'P 1'
#
loop_
_entity.id
_entity.type
_entity.pdbx_description
1 polymer ?
#
loop_
_entity_poly.entity_id
_entity_poly.type
_entity_poly.pdbx_seq_one_letter_code
_entity_poly.pdbx_strand_id
1 'polypeptide(L)'
;MAANRRPIALATAVATAAALGATFALPALAADKVTPAATMELTDGTLDWGFKESFRRYIGGAGTITVKDGATQAAGNGVFTFGNGRGTYDTTTHGTDTAFDGSVNFNAHGGVLDITLFDVKVSTSGTAGAVTVDLKTPQGTQDDVAFAALDLSAVRPGQGEGGAMVFKDIPSKLTKAGSTAFNGMYGEGEVLDPVTLSVKAVTTPPTEEPTKEPTKEPTKEPTKEPTQKPTDEPTKEPTGKPTATPTDKPTTPASPNPSASATTPAAVRGEVVDGTLDWGVKESFRSYVTGPVANGTVETSGGATASGAGYRFPDATGTFDADEQTLDAEFGGTVRFLGHKEGDAYTLDLSLTGLEVQVKDGAGTLVADVASKDRATKKVTTYTGLAVADLKLPGGELAAKGGVVTLSDVPATLTADGTEAFGGMYAKGTPLDALTVSVALDEDAELPGGTGGSGGTGGTGGSGTTSGGTSGGGTVGGGGTVGGSSSLASTGSGLPAGALFAASGVVVAAGAGVMIAARRRRTV
;
A
#
# COMPACT_ATOMS: atom_id res chain seq x y z
N MET A 1 26.72 -59.42 -16.31
CA MET A 1 25.73 -60.51 -16.39
C MET A 1 25.14 -60.68 -14.99
N ALA A 2 23.84 -60.94 -14.77
CA ALA A 2 22.77 -61.25 -15.72
C ALA A 2 21.56 -60.29 -15.54
N ALA A 3 20.67 -60.26 -16.53
CA ALA A 3 19.44 -59.48 -16.47
C ALA A 3 18.29 -60.29 -15.86
N ASN A 4 17.28 -59.63 -15.29
CA ASN A 4 15.91 -60.12 -15.46
C ASN A 4 14.83 -59.02 -15.44
N ARG A 5 13.68 -59.36 -16.01
CA ARG A 5 12.68 -58.43 -16.58
C ARG A 5 11.64 -57.91 -15.56
N ARG A 6 11.02 -56.77 -15.90
CA ARG A 6 9.76 -56.28 -15.31
C ARG A 6 8.59 -57.23 -15.67
N PRO A 7 7.42 -57.08 -15.03
CA PRO A 7 6.35 -56.41 -15.78
C PRO A 7 5.58 -55.33 -15.00
N ILE A 8 4.80 -54.56 -15.76
CA ILE A 8 3.91 -53.46 -15.34
C ILE A 8 2.58 -54.04 -14.87
N ALA A 9 1.94 -53.44 -13.86
CA ALA A 9 0.56 -53.72 -13.48
C ALA A 9 -0.31 -52.46 -13.69
N LEU A 10 -1.34 -52.58 -14.53
CA LEU A 10 -2.41 -51.58 -14.64
C LEU A 10 -3.31 -51.65 -13.40
N ALA A 11 -3.75 -50.50 -12.90
CA ALA A 11 -4.84 -50.41 -11.93
C ALA A 11 -6.13 -49.98 -12.66
N THR A 12 -7.07 -50.89 -12.83
CA THR A 12 -8.44 -50.59 -13.30
C THR A 12 -9.35 -50.37 -12.11
N ALA A 13 -9.88 -49.15 -11.95
CA ALA A 13 -10.89 -48.85 -10.95
C ALA A 13 -12.27 -49.35 -11.42
N VAL A 14 -12.94 -50.15 -10.58
CA VAL A 14 -14.32 -50.60 -10.80
C VAL A 14 -15.26 -49.75 -9.94
N ALA A 15 -16.12 -48.96 -10.59
CA ALA A 15 -17.16 -48.21 -9.91
C ALA A 15 -18.35 -49.12 -9.59
N THR A 16 -18.67 -49.28 -8.30
CA THR A 16 -19.84 -50.06 -7.86
C THR A 16 -20.94 -49.10 -7.39
N ALA A 17 -21.96 -48.89 -8.23
CA ALA A 17 -23.12 -48.08 -7.86
C ALA A 17 -24.13 -48.93 -7.06
N ALA A 18 -24.31 -48.62 -5.78
CA ALA A 18 -25.34 -49.24 -4.94
C ALA A 18 -26.60 -48.35 -4.93
N ALA A 19 -27.64 -48.78 -5.65
CA ALA A 19 -28.96 -48.15 -5.60
C ALA A 19 -29.77 -48.72 -4.44
N LEU A 20 -30.24 -47.85 -3.53
CA LEU A 20 -31.31 -48.16 -2.58
C LEU A 20 -32.46 -47.19 -2.81
N GLY A 21 -33.56 -47.71 -3.36
CA GLY A 21 -34.75 -46.93 -3.62
C GLY A 21 -35.61 -46.75 -2.37
N ALA A 22 -35.99 -45.50 -2.10
CA ALA A 22 -37.10 -45.16 -1.21
C ALA A 22 -38.17 -44.44 -2.04
N THR A 23 -39.30 -45.11 -2.29
CA THR A 23 -40.40 -44.56 -3.08
C THR A 23 -41.20 -43.54 -2.28
N PHE A 24 -41.03 -42.25 -2.58
CA PHE A 24 -42.02 -41.22 -2.28
C PHE A 24 -42.74 -40.83 -3.57
N ALA A 25 -44.04 -41.08 -3.63
CA ALA A 25 -44.89 -40.63 -4.72
C ALA A 25 -45.20 -39.13 -4.53
N LEU A 26 -44.58 -38.29 -5.35
CA LEU A 26 -44.95 -36.89 -5.54
C LEU A 26 -45.62 -36.74 -6.92
N PRO A 27 -46.57 -35.79 -7.08
CA PRO A 27 -47.29 -35.63 -8.33
C PRO A 27 -46.33 -35.23 -9.46
N ALA A 28 -46.54 -35.83 -10.64
CA ALA A 28 -45.76 -35.55 -11.83
C ALA A 28 -46.06 -34.14 -12.35
N LEU A 29 -45.33 -33.14 -11.84
CA LEU A 29 -45.05 -31.93 -12.59
C LEU A 29 -44.24 -32.34 -13.83
N ALA A 30 -44.64 -31.85 -15.00
CA ALA A 30 -43.88 -32.09 -16.21
C ALA A 30 -42.45 -31.57 -15.98
N ALA A 31 -41.47 -32.46 -16.08
CA ALA A 31 -40.08 -32.04 -16.19
C ALA A 31 -39.96 -31.32 -17.53
N ASP A 32 -39.97 -29.98 -17.49
CA ASP A 32 -39.49 -29.19 -18.61
C ASP A 32 -38.13 -29.75 -19.02
N LYS A 33 -37.98 -30.04 -20.31
CA LYS A 33 -36.66 -30.37 -20.84
C LYS A 33 -35.79 -29.16 -20.55
N VAL A 34 -34.85 -29.30 -19.62
CA VAL A 34 -33.77 -28.34 -19.45
C VAL A 34 -32.98 -28.40 -20.76
N THR A 35 -33.34 -27.49 -21.66
CA THR A 35 -32.60 -27.24 -22.89
C THR A 35 -31.20 -26.87 -22.44
N PRO A 36 -30.13 -27.54 -22.92
CA PRO A 36 -28.77 -27.14 -22.58
C PRO A 36 -28.62 -25.64 -22.84
N ALA A 37 -28.05 -24.91 -21.88
CA ALA A 37 -27.72 -23.51 -22.07
C ALA A 37 -26.91 -23.38 -23.37
N ALA A 38 -27.32 -22.47 -24.25
CA ALA A 38 -26.68 -22.34 -25.56
C ALA A 38 -25.32 -21.65 -25.37
N THR A 39 -24.30 -22.45 -25.13
CA THR A 39 -22.92 -21.99 -25.02
C THR A 39 -22.27 -21.88 -26.39
N MET A 40 -21.56 -20.78 -26.61
CA MET A 40 -20.72 -20.54 -27.77
C MET A 40 -19.25 -20.68 -27.37
N GLU A 41 -18.44 -21.31 -28.22
CA GLU A 41 -16.99 -21.36 -28.04
C GLU A 41 -16.36 -19.99 -28.33
N LEU A 42 -15.51 -19.51 -27.42
CA LEU A 42 -14.67 -18.33 -27.57
C LEU A 42 -13.29 -18.79 -28.05
N THR A 43 -12.88 -18.32 -29.23
CA THR A 43 -11.63 -18.75 -29.91
C THR A 43 -10.49 -17.76 -29.79
N ASP A 44 -10.81 -16.51 -29.46
CA ASP A 44 -9.86 -15.42 -29.30
C ASP A 44 -10.41 -14.37 -28.32
N GLY A 45 -9.52 -13.60 -27.73
CA GLY A 45 -9.85 -12.57 -26.75
C GLY A 45 -8.64 -11.93 -26.10
N THR A 46 -8.87 -10.77 -25.50
CA THR A 46 -7.86 -10.04 -24.70
C THR A 46 -8.42 -9.59 -23.37
N LEU A 47 -7.54 -9.50 -22.39
CA LEU A 47 -7.81 -8.91 -21.09
C LEU A 47 -6.82 -7.77 -20.85
N ASP A 48 -7.32 -6.53 -20.88
CA ASP A 48 -6.56 -5.35 -20.50
C ASP A 48 -6.82 -5.01 -19.03
N TRP A 49 -5.79 -5.10 -18.20
CA TRP A 49 -5.89 -4.83 -16.78
C TRP A 49 -4.58 -4.37 -16.17
N GLY A 50 -4.62 -3.31 -15.35
CA GLY A 50 -3.43 -2.78 -14.69
C GLY A 50 -3.10 -3.41 -13.33
N PHE A 51 -4.00 -4.22 -12.76
CA PHE A 51 -4.07 -4.48 -11.32
C PHE A 51 -4.31 -3.22 -10.49
N LYS A 52 -3.31 -2.37 -10.26
CA LYS A 52 -3.46 -1.10 -9.51
C LYS A 52 -2.36 -0.10 -9.90
N GLU A 53 -2.74 1.10 -10.34
CA GLU A 53 -1.78 2.10 -10.86
C GLU A 53 -0.72 2.52 -9.83
N SER A 54 -1.13 2.77 -8.59
CA SER A 54 -0.20 3.15 -7.52
C SER A 54 0.79 2.03 -7.17
N PHE A 55 0.37 0.77 -7.25
CA PHE A 55 1.25 -0.39 -7.08
C PHE A 55 2.25 -0.52 -8.23
N ARG A 56 1.80 -0.45 -9.49
CA ARG A 56 2.71 -0.43 -10.65
C ARG A 56 3.73 0.69 -10.54
N ARG A 57 3.30 1.91 -10.18
CA ARG A 57 4.16 3.09 -10.01
C ARG A 57 5.20 2.88 -8.91
N TYR A 58 4.80 2.27 -7.78
CA TYR A 58 5.71 1.89 -6.70
C TYR A 58 6.76 0.87 -7.16
N ILE A 59 6.37 -0.22 -7.83
CA ILE A 59 7.33 -1.20 -8.35
C ILE A 59 8.27 -0.56 -9.38
N GLY A 60 7.77 0.33 -10.25
CA GLY A 60 8.61 1.06 -11.21
C GLY A 60 9.67 1.98 -10.59
N GLY A 61 9.52 2.36 -9.30
CA GLY A 61 10.52 3.11 -8.54
C GLY A 61 11.38 2.26 -7.58
N ALA A 62 10.92 1.06 -7.22
CA ALA A 62 11.53 0.20 -6.19
C ALA A 62 12.02 -1.17 -6.71
N GLY A 63 11.91 -1.43 -8.01
CA GLY A 63 12.14 -2.74 -8.61
C GLY A 63 11.82 -2.81 -10.10
N THR A 64 11.33 -3.95 -10.55
CA THR A 64 11.07 -4.29 -11.95
C THR A 64 9.74 -4.99 -12.14
N ILE A 65 9.10 -4.73 -13.28
CA ILE A 65 7.94 -5.46 -13.77
C ILE A 65 8.38 -6.24 -15.00
N THR A 66 8.12 -7.54 -15.04
CA THR A 66 8.48 -8.41 -16.16
C THR A 66 7.25 -9.15 -16.67
N VAL A 67 6.89 -8.96 -17.93
CA VAL A 67 5.83 -9.72 -18.62
C VAL A 67 6.43 -10.88 -19.42
N LYS A 68 5.73 -12.02 -19.46
CA LYS A 68 6.13 -13.21 -20.22
C LYS A 68 4.91 -13.94 -20.80
N ASP A 69 5.18 -15.01 -21.55
CA ASP A 69 4.20 -16.03 -21.96
C ASP A 69 3.01 -15.51 -22.80
N GLY A 70 3.20 -14.37 -23.48
CA GLY A 70 2.17 -13.72 -24.31
C GLY A 70 1.61 -12.43 -23.71
N ALA A 71 1.81 -12.17 -22.41
CA ALA A 71 1.46 -10.88 -21.82
C ALA A 71 2.35 -9.76 -22.38
N THR A 72 1.75 -8.58 -22.58
CA THR A 72 2.46 -7.34 -22.92
C THR A 72 2.10 -6.25 -21.91
N GLN A 73 2.93 -5.19 -21.83
CA GLN A 73 2.63 -4.01 -21.00
C GLN A 73 2.62 -2.75 -21.87
N ALA A 74 1.59 -1.92 -21.69
CA ALA A 74 1.50 -0.62 -22.35
C ALA A 74 2.61 0.34 -21.89
N ALA A 75 3.04 1.22 -22.78
CA ALA A 75 4.11 2.19 -22.54
C ALA A 75 3.83 3.09 -21.32
N GLY A 76 4.89 3.60 -20.68
CA GLY A 76 4.76 4.49 -19.52
C GLY A 76 4.25 3.80 -18.25
N ASN A 77 4.56 2.51 -18.07
CA ASN A 77 4.07 1.68 -16.95
C ASN A 77 2.53 1.50 -16.95
N GLY A 78 1.95 1.41 -18.15
CA GLY A 78 0.52 1.25 -18.37
C GLY A 78 -0.01 -0.13 -17.98
N VAL A 79 -1.24 -0.41 -18.40
CA VAL A 79 -1.92 -1.69 -18.15
C VAL A 79 -1.23 -2.87 -18.85
N PHE A 80 -1.50 -4.08 -18.36
CA PHE A 80 -1.09 -5.31 -19.02
C PHE A 80 -2.18 -5.78 -19.97
N THR A 81 -1.79 -6.34 -21.11
CA THR A 81 -2.68 -7.02 -22.05
C THR A 81 -2.32 -8.49 -22.04
N PHE A 82 -3.24 -9.35 -21.59
CA PHE A 82 -3.18 -10.80 -21.72
C PHE A 82 -3.94 -11.21 -22.99
N GLY A 83 -3.40 -12.14 -23.77
CA GLY A 83 -3.87 -12.45 -25.12
C GLY A 83 -4.41 -13.87 -25.28
N ASN A 84 -4.80 -14.20 -26.53
CA ASN A 84 -5.25 -15.55 -26.93
C ASN A 84 -6.36 -16.12 -26.04
N GLY A 85 -7.27 -15.27 -25.56
CA GLY A 85 -8.36 -15.65 -24.66
C GLY A 85 -9.25 -16.73 -25.26
N ARG A 86 -9.40 -17.87 -24.55
CA ARG A 86 -10.27 -18.98 -24.99
C ARG A 86 -11.20 -19.45 -23.88
N GLY A 87 -12.35 -19.98 -24.26
CA GLY A 87 -13.32 -20.55 -23.33
C GLY A 87 -14.73 -20.57 -23.89
N THR A 88 -15.70 -20.15 -23.08
CA THR A 88 -17.14 -20.25 -23.42
C THR A 88 -17.92 -19.00 -23.07
N TYR A 89 -18.94 -18.71 -23.87
CA TYR A 89 -19.95 -17.69 -23.61
C TYR A 89 -21.34 -18.34 -23.53
N ASP A 90 -22.04 -18.20 -22.41
CA ASP A 90 -23.42 -18.65 -22.27
C ASP A 90 -24.39 -17.54 -22.72
N THR A 91 -25.11 -17.77 -23.83
CA THR A 91 -26.07 -16.79 -24.36
C THR A 91 -27.30 -16.59 -23.46
N THR A 92 -27.50 -17.44 -22.46
CA THR A 92 -28.64 -17.41 -21.52
C THR A 92 -28.38 -16.47 -20.34
N THR A 93 -27.20 -16.60 -19.73
CA THR A 93 -26.77 -15.75 -18.60
C THR A 93 -25.95 -14.54 -19.04
N HIS A 94 -25.60 -14.47 -20.33
CA HIS A 94 -24.62 -13.55 -20.93
C HIS A 94 -23.24 -13.60 -20.24
N GLY A 95 -22.93 -14.73 -19.60
CA GLY A 95 -21.68 -14.98 -18.89
C GLY A 95 -20.55 -15.48 -19.79
N THR A 96 -19.32 -15.18 -19.41
CA THR A 96 -18.08 -15.65 -20.03
C THR A 96 -17.27 -16.45 -19.03
N ASP A 97 -16.74 -17.60 -19.43
CA ASP A 97 -15.58 -18.21 -18.76
C ASP A 97 -14.44 -18.20 -19.77
N THR A 98 -13.33 -17.51 -19.47
CA THR A 98 -12.24 -17.29 -20.43
C THR A 98 -10.89 -17.34 -19.73
N ALA A 99 -9.95 -18.13 -20.25
CA ALA A 99 -8.56 -18.20 -19.81
C ALA A 99 -7.65 -17.52 -20.85
N PHE A 100 -6.61 -16.82 -20.38
CA PHE A 100 -5.71 -16.01 -21.22
C PHE A 100 -4.25 -16.47 -21.10
N ASP A 101 -3.52 -16.36 -22.21
CA ASP A 101 -2.07 -16.54 -22.22
C ASP A 101 -1.39 -15.32 -21.57
N GLY A 102 -0.37 -15.57 -20.75
CA GLY A 102 0.53 -14.55 -20.22
C GLY A 102 0.82 -14.66 -18.73
N SER A 103 1.95 -14.09 -18.32
CA SER A 103 2.31 -13.93 -16.91
C SER A 103 2.95 -12.57 -16.63
N VAL A 104 2.76 -12.07 -15.40
CA VAL A 104 3.32 -10.80 -14.92
C VAL A 104 4.04 -11.06 -13.60
N ASN A 105 5.33 -10.78 -13.56
CA ASN A 105 6.15 -10.80 -12.36
C ASN A 105 6.42 -9.37 -11.86
N PHE A 106 6.15 -9.13 -10.59
CA PHE A 106 6.50 -7.94 -9.85
C PHE A 106 7.64 -8.30 -8.89
N ASN A 107 8.82 -7.72 -9.10
CA ASN A 107 9.98 -7.92 -8.22
C ASN A 107 10.46 -6.58 -7.67
N ALA A 108 10.63 -6.45 -6.36
CA ALA A 108 11.13 -5.24 -5.70
C ALA A 108 11.88 -5.59 -4.40
N HIS A 109 12.66 -4.63 -3.88
CA HIS A 109 13.43 -4.78 -2.63
C HIS A 109 14.34 -6.02 -2.63
N GLY A 110 15.07 -6.23 -3.73
CA GLY A 110 16.00 -7.36 -3.88
C GLY A 110 15.34 -8.74 -3.86
N GLY A 111 14.06 -8.84 -4.28
CA GLY A 111 13.29 -10.08 -4.28
C GLY A 111 12.56 -10.39 -2.97
N VAL A 112 12.52 -9.46 -2.00
CA VAL A 112 11.65 -9.58 -0.81
C VAL A 112 10.18 -9.45 -1.22
N LEU A 113 9.88 -8.57 -2.17
CA LEU A 113 8.64 -8.60 -2.92
C LEU A 113 8.96 -9.30 -4.24
N ASP A 114 8.44 -10.52 -4.41
CA ASP A 114 8.49 -11.27 -5.66
C ASP A 114 7.14 -11.96 -5.81
N ILE A 115 6.33 -11.51 -6.76
CA ILE A 115 4.97 -12.00 -6.97
C ILE A 115 4.75 -12.18 -8.46
N THR A 116 4.50 -13.42 -8.89
CA THR A 116 4.13 -13.75 -10.26
C THR A 116 2.65 -14.12 -10.32
N LEU A 117 1.90 -13.46 -11.19
CA LEU A 117 0.54 -13.82 -11.57
C LEU A 117 0.62 -14.52 -12.92
N PHE A 118 -0.05 -15.65 -13.06
CA PHE A 118 -0.16 -16.43 -14.30
C PHE A 118 -1.51 -17.18 -14.31
N ASP A 119 -1.79 -17.92 -15.40
CA ASP A 119 -3.07 -18.62 -15.62
C ASP A 119 -4.29 -17.71 -15.31
N VAL A 120 -4.29 -16.54 -15.94
CA VAL A 120 -5.30 -15.50 -15.69
C VAL A 120 -6.60 -15.92 -16.36
N LYS A 121 -7.67 -16.01 -15.56
CA LYS A 121 -9.02 -16.36 -16.03
C LYS A 121 -10.03 -15.31 -15.60
N VAL A 122 -11.07 -15.13 -16.40
CA VAL A 122 -12.23 -14.30 -16.08
C VAL A 122 -13.49 -15.14 -16.18
N SER A 123 -14.26 -15.15 -15.10
CA SER A 123 -15.61 -15.74 -15.05
C SER A 123 -16.63 -14.63 -14.80
N THR A 124 -17.71 -14.59 -15.57
CA THR A 124 -18.81 -13.63 -15.41
C THR A 124 -20.16 -14.33 -15.50
N SER A 125 -21.16 -13.83 -14.77
CA SER A 125 -22.54 -14.29 -14.84
C SER A 125 -23.50 -13.14 -14.51
N GLY A 126 -24.39 -12.80 -15.44
CA GLY A 126 -25.32 -11.67 -15.29
C GLY A 126 -24.59 -10.35 -15.08
N THR A 127 -24.63 -9.80 -13.86
CA THR A 127 -24.05 -8.49 -13.50
C THR A 127 -22.82 -8.59 -12.59
N ALA A 128 -22.27 -9.79 -12.37
CA ALA A 128 -21.12 -10.01 -11.50
C ALA A 128 -20.07 -10.89 -12.19
N GLY A 129 -18.83 -10.84 -11.70
CA GLY A 129 -17.77 -11.74 -12.13
C GLY A 129 -16.57 -11.72 -11.21
N ALA A 130 -15.53 -12.44 -11.60
CA ALA A 130 -14.24 -12.46 -10.93
C ALA A 130 -13.09 -12.65 -11.92
N VAL A 131 -11.92 -12.11 -11.56
CA VAL A 131 -10.63 -12.53 -12.11
C VAL A 131 -10.03 -13.56 -11.15
N THR A 132 -9.72 -14.76 -11.63
CA THR A 132 -8.89 -15.73 -10.91
C THR A 132 -7.50 -15.76 -11.53
N VAL A 133 -6.48 -16.01 -10.70
CA VAL A 133 -5.08 -16.15 -11.13
C VAL A 133 -4.40 -17.23 -10.30
N ASP A 134 -3.41 -17.89 -10.90
CA ASP A 134 -2.39 -18.59 -10.13
C ASP A 134 -1.34 -17.58 -9.65
N LEU A 135 -0.93 -17.73 -8.40
CA LEU A 135 -0.04 -16.83 -7.69
C LEU A 135 1.19 -17.57 -7.19
N LYS A 136 2.37 -17.13 -7.62
CA LYS A 136 3.66 -17.64 -7.14
C LYS A 136 4.44 -16.57 -6.41
N THR A 137 4.82 -16.86 -5.17
CA THR A 137 5.65 -16.02 -4.30
C THR A 137 6.81 -16.86 -3.71
N PRO A 138 7.78 -16.24 -3.02
CA PRO A 138 8.81 -16.98 -2.26
C PRO A 138 8.26 -17.96 -1.22
N GLN A 139 7.02 -17.80 -0.77
CA GLN A 139 6.36 -18.66 0.21
C GLN A 139 5.70 -19.89 -0.42
N GLY A 140 5.43 -19.89 -1.73
CA GLY A 140 4.82 -21.02 -2.44
C GLY A 140 4.05 -20.61 -3.69
N THR A 141 3.28 -21.55 -4.23
CA THR A 141 2.28 -21.29 -5.29
C THR A 141 0.87 -21.54 -4.72
N GLN A 142 -0.08 -20.72 -5.14
CA GLN A 142 -1.50 -20.82 -4.84
C GLN A 142 -2.26 -20.81 -6.16
N ASP A 143 -3.07 -21.82 -6.40
CA ASP A 143 -3.77 -22.02 -7.66
C ASP A 143 -5.20 -21.44 -7.58
N ASP A 144 -5.74 -20.96 -8.70
CA ASP A 144 -7.12 -20.46 -8.85
C ASP A 144 -7.57 -19.42 -7.78
N VAL A 145 -6.67 -18.52 -7.38
CA VAL A 145 -6.99 -17.47 -6.40
C VAL A 145 -8.02 -16.51 -7.00
N ALA A 146 -9.25 -16.53 -6.49
CA ALA A 146 -10.30 -15.54 -6.80
C ALA A 146 -9.86 -14.16 -6.31
N PHE A 147 -9.22 -13.39 -7.16
CA PHE A 147 -8.31 -12.31 -6.79
C PHE A 147 -8.98 -10.94 -6.84
N ALA A 148 -9.77 -10.68 -7.89
CA ALA A 148 -10.58 -9.47 -8.03
C ALA A 148 -12.04 -9.82 -8.29
N ALA A 149 -12.96 -9.15 -7.60
CA ALA A 149 -14.38 -9.16 -7.91
C ALA A 149 -14.69 -8.09 -8.97
N LEU A 150 -15.58 -8.41 -9.91
CA LEU A 150 -15.99 -7.57 -11.02
C LEU A 150 -17.47 -7.17 -10.88
N ASP A 151 -17.77 -5.89 -11.09
CA ASP A 151 -19.13 -5.36 -11.12
C ASP A 151 -19.53 -4.99 -12.56
N LEU A 152 -20.42 -5.79 -13.16
CA LEU A 152 -20.93 -5.58 -14.51
C LEU A 152 -22.33 -4.92 -14.51
N SER A 153 -22.85 -4.46 -13.36
CA SER A 153 -24.20 -3.90 -13.24
C SER A 153 -24.46 -2.73 -14.21
N ALA A 154 -23.48 -1.84 -14.36
CA ALA A 154 -23.49 -0.71 -15.29
C ALA A 154 -22.80 -0.98 -16.64
N VAL A 155 -22.11 -2.12 -16.80
CA VAL A 155 -21.36 -2.46 -18.02
C VAL A 155 -22.26 -3.16 -19.03
N ARG A 156 -22.18 -2.79 -20.30
CA ARG A 156 -22.87 -3.48 -21.40
C ARG A 156 -21.87 -3.83 -22.50
N PRO A 157 -22.01 -5.00 -23.16
CA PRO A 157 -21.12 -5.38 -24.24
C PRO A 157 -21.28 -4.43 -25.43
N GLY A 158 -20.17 -3.82 -25.85
CA GLY A 158 -20.04 -3.13 -27.13
C GLY A 158 -19.54 -4.07 -28.23
N GLN A 159 -19.61 -3.60 -29.48
CA GLN A 159 -19.03 -4.29 -30.63
C GLN A 159 -17.63 -3.74 -30.92
N GLY A 160 -16.63 -4.62 -30.89
CA GLY A 160 -15.24 -4.33 -31.22
C GLY A 160 -14.86 -4.71 -32.64
N GLU A 161 -13.57 -4.55 -32.95
CA GLU A 161 -13.00 -4.93 -34.24
C GLU A 161 -13.19 -6.44 -34.52
N GLY A 162 -13.37 -6.79 -35.79
CA GLY A 162 -13.50 -8.18 -36.22
C GLY A 162 -14.70 -8.94 -35.63
N GLY A 163 -15.69 -8.22 -35.07
CA GLY A 163 -16.89 -8.81 -34.44
C GLY A 163 -16.72 -9.22 -32.98
N ALA A 164 -15.66 -8.78 -32.30
CA ALA A 164 -15.47 -9.05 -30.87
C ALA A 164 -16.56 -8.41 -30.00
N MET A 165 -16.90 -9.06 -28.89
CA MET A 165 -17.74 -8.53 -27.82
C MET A 165 -16.85 -7.88 -26.76
N VAL A 166 -17.04 -6.59 -26.50
CA VAL A 166 -16.13 -5.80 -25.64
C VAL A 166 -16.87 -5.28 -24.41
N PHE A 167 -16.46 -5.74 -23.24
CA PHE A 167 -16.89 -5.25 -21.94
C PHE A 167 -15.82 -4.31 -21.41
N LYS A 168 -16.02 -3.01 -21.62
CA LYS A 168 -15.01 -1.99 -21.32
C LYS A 168 -15.14 -1.45 -19.90
N ASP A 169 -13.99 -1.09 -19.32
CA ASP A 169 -13.86 -0.32 -18.07
C ASP A 169 -14.64 -0.92 -16.86
N ILE A 170 -14.71 -2.25 -16.77
CA ILE A 170 -15.39 -3.00 -15.70
C ILE A 170 -14.77 -2.63 -14.35
N PRO A 171 -15.52 -2.04 -13.41
CA PRO A 171 -15.03 -1.78 -12.06
C PRO A 171 -14.58 -3.08 -11.38
N SER A 172 -13.36 -3.07 -10.83
CA SER A 172 -12.80 -4.23 -10.13
C SER A 172 -12.37 -3.86 -8.69
N LYS A 173 -12.52 -4.81 -7.77
CA LYS A 173 -12.14 -4.66 -6.36
C LYS A 173 -11.39 -5.88 -5.87
N LEU A 174 -10.39 -5.67 -5.01
CA LEU A 174 -9.60 -6.75 -4.43
C LEU A 174 -10.47 -7.61 -3.50
N THR A 175 -10.42 -8.92 -3.64
CA THR A 175 -11.11 -9.84 -2.71
C THR A 175 -10.27 -10.04 -1.44
N LYS A 176 -10.84 -10.71 -0.43
CA LYS A 176 -10.08 -11.21 0.72
C LYS A 176 -8.93 -12.16 0.34
N ALA A 177 -9.10 -12.98 -0.69
CA ALA A 177 -8.09 -13.92 -1.14
C ALA A 177 -6.94 -13.18 -1.86
N GLY A 178 -7.28 -12.25 -2.76
CA GLY A 178 -6.30 -11.34 -3.39
C GLY A 178 -5.56 -10.48 -2.36
N SER A 179 -6.25 -9.95 -1.34
CA SER A 179 -5.66 -9.25 -0.20
C SER A 179 -4.62 -10.10 0.54
N THR A 180 -4.94 -11.38 0.78
CA THR A 180 -4.02 -12.32 1.43
C THR A 180 -2.75 -12.56 0.61
N ALA A 181 -2.85 -12.58 -0.73
CA ALA A 181 -1.70 -12.72 -1.61
C ALA A 181 -0.70 -11.55 -1.55
N PHE A 182 -1.13 -10.37 -1.11
CA PHE A 182 -0.26 -9.22 -0.81
C PHE A 182 0.07 -9.10 0.70
N ASN A 183 0.02 -10.21 1.44
CA ASN A 183 0.21 -10.25 2.90
C ASN A 183 -0.71 -9.27 3.67
N GLY A 184 -1.90 -8.97 3.14
CA GLY A 184 -2.85 -8.02 3.73
C GLY A 184 -2.48 -6.55 3.58
N MET A 185 -1.48 -6.18 2.75
CA MET A 185 -1.09 -4.78 2.51
C MET A 185 -2.24 -3.93 1.93
N TYR A 186 -3.13 -4.55 1.16
CA TYR A 186 -4.35 -3.94 0.63
C TYR A 186 -5.56 -4.66 1.23
N GLY A 187 -6.58 -3.90 1.64
CA GLY A 187 -7.80 -4.46 2.25
C GLY A 187 -8.72 -5.16 1.23
N GLU A 188 -9.60 -6.02 1.75
CA GLU A 188 -10.76 -6.49 0.98
C GLU A 188 -11.64 -5.29 0.58
N GLY A 189 -12.10 -5.28 -0.68
CA GLY A 189 -12.88 -4.19 -1.25
C GLY A 189 -12.04 -3.01 -1.78
N GLU A 190 -10.72 -3.04 -1.63
CA GLU A 190 -9.81 -2.02 -2.18
C GLU A 190 -10.03 -1.88 -3.70
N VAL A 191 -10.17 -0.64 -4.17
CA VAL A 191 -10.40 -0.36 -5.59
C VAL A 191 -9.15 -0.67 -6.40
N LEU A 192 -9.33 -1.46 -7.45
CA LEU A 192 -8.30 -1.83 -8.41
C LEU A 192 -8.52 -1.09 -9.73
N ASP A 193 -7.54 -1.16 -10.64
CA ASP A 193 -7.69 -0.63 -11.99
C ASP A 193 -8.85 -1.38 -12.69
N PRO A 194 -9.68 -0.68 -13.49
CA PRO A 194 -10.77 -1.33 -14.20
C PRO A 194 -10.24 -2.33 -15.23
N VAL A 195 -11.07 -3.33 -15.53
CA VAL A 195 -10.77 -4.40 -16.48
C VAL A 195 -11.47 -4.12 -17.81
N THR A 196 -10.80 -4.27 -18.94
CA THR A 196 -11.46 -4.37 -20.25
C THR A 196 -11.29 -5.79 -20.78
N LEU A 197 -12.43 -6.46 -21.01
CA LEU A 197 -12.51 -7.82 -21.55
C LEU A 197 -13.00 -7.74 -23.00
N SER A 198 -12.26 -8.31 -23.94
CA SER A 198 -12.65 -8.49 -25.33
C SER A 198 -12.68 -9.98 -25.64
N VAL A 199 -13.78 -10.50 -26.19
CA VAL A 199 -13.90 -11.93 -26.53
C VAL A 199 -14.56 -12.13 -27.89
N LYS A 200 -14.17 -13.17 -28.61
CA LYS A 200 -14.67 -13.48 -29.95
C LYS A 200 -15.16 -14.93 -30.05
N ALA A 201 -16.46 -15.07 -30.27
CA ALA A 201 -17.10 -16.36 -30.50
C ALA A 201 -16.84 -16.90 -31.91
N VAL A 202 -16.91 -18.23 -32.06
CA VAL A 202 -16.98 -18.86 -33.38
C VAL A 202 -18.23 -18.38 -34.11
N THR A 203 -18.04 -17.74 -35.27
CA THR A 203 -19.12 -17.48 -36.21
C THR A 203 -19.19 -18.64 -37.20
N THR A 204 -20.02 -19.63 -36.90
CA THR A 204 -20.46 -20.56 -37.95
C THR A 204 -21.28 -19.75 -38.97
N PRO A 205 -21.05 -19.92 -40.28
CA PRO A 205 -21.90 -19.29 -41.27
C PRO A 205 -23.34 -19.81 -41.08
N PRO A 206 -24.37 -18.96 -41.20
CA PRO A 206 -25.75 -19.40 -41.03
C PRO A 206 -26.06 -20.48 -42.07
N THR A 207 -26.44 -21.67 -41.61
CA THR A 207 -27.06 -22.67 -42.47
C THR A 207 -28.34 -22.05 -43.04
N GLU A 208 -28.45 -21.99 -44.37
CA GLU A 208 -29.68 -21.58 -45.05
C GLU A 208 -30.78 -22.62 -44.80
N GLU A 209 -31.48 -22.54 -43.68
CA GLU A 209 -32.78 -23.19 -43.56
C GLU A 209 -33.75 -22.50 -44.55
N PRO A 210 -34.46 -23.27 -45.40
CA PRO A 210 -35.25 -22.71 -46.48
C PRO A 210 -36.42 -21.90 -45.90
N THR A 211 -36.38 -20.59 -46.10
CA THR A 211 -37.44 -19.69 -45.67
C THR A 211 -38.73 -20.07 -46.39
N LYS A 212 -39.77 -20.44 -45.63
CA LYS A 212 -41.11 -20.65 -46.21
C LYS A 212 -41.57 -19.35 -46.87
N GLU A 213 -42.12 -19.48 -48.07
CA GLU A 213 -42.47 -18.34 -48.93
C GLU A 213 -43.31 -17.28 -48.20
N PRO A 214 -43.05 -15.97 -48.42
CA PRO A 214 -43.90 -14.92 -47.90
C PRO A 214 -45.24 -14.91 -48.65
N THR A 215 -46.34 -15.17 -47.94
CA THR A 215 -47.69 -15.09 -48.49
C THR A 215 -47.97 -13.68 -49.01
N LYS A 216 -48.39 -13.57 -50.27
CA LYS A 216 -48.68 -12.29 -50.92
C LYS A 216 -49.99 -11.69 -50.42
N GLU A 217 -49.95 -10.45 -49.94
CA GLU A 217 -51.06 -9.50 -50.14
C GLU A 217 -50.59 -8.03 -50.01
N PRO A 218 -50.69 -7.20 -51.06
CA PRO A 218 -50.41 -5.77 -50.99
C PRO A 218 -51.70 -4.93 -51.09
N THR A 219 -51.93 -4.02 -50.12
CA THR A 219 -53.14 -3.18 -50.12
C THR A 219 -52.83 -1.67 -49.96
N LYS A 220 -52.69 -1.03 -51.11
CA LYS A 220 -53.15 0.34 -51.49
C LYS A 220 -52.61 1.59 -50.76
N GLU A 221 -51.79 2.29 -51.56
CA GLU A 221 -51.74 3.75 -51.82
C GLU A 221 -51.16 4.76 -50.78
N PRO A 222 -50.23 5.63 -51.22
CA PRO A 222 -49.71 6.75 -50.43
C PRO A 222 -50.50 8.05 -50.66
N THR A 223 -50.68 8.87 -49.62
CA THR A 223 -51.36 10.18 -49.75
C THR A 223 -50.47 11.36 -49.36
N LYS A 224 -49.95 12.03 -50.42
CA LYS A 224 -49.63 13.47 -50.57
C LYS A 224 -48.65 14.20 -49.62
N GLU A 225 -47.60 14.69 -50.28
CA GLU A 225 -46.86 15.97 -50.10
C GLU A 225 -46.03 16.27 -48.83
N PRO A 226 -44.72 16.57 -48.99
CA PRO A 226 -43.90 17.24 -48.00
C PRO A 226 -43.87 18.77 -48.23
N THR A 227 -44.16 19.56 -47.20
CA THR A 227 -43.98 21.02 -47.24
C THR A 227 -43.47 21.57 -45.90
N GLN A 228 -42.16 21.78 -45.78
CA GLN A 228 -41.58 23.13 -45.74
C GLN A 228 -40.04 23.14 -45.67
N LYS A 229 -39.48 24.30 -46.04
CA LYS A 229 -38.08 24.58 -46.38
C LYS A 229 -37.19 24.79 -45.13
N PRO A 230 -35.89 24.42 -45.15
CA PRO A 230 -34.93 24.88 -44.14
C PRO A 230 -34.58 26.37 -44.33
N THR A 231 -34.55 27.14 -43.23
CA THR A 231 -34.19 28.56 -43.27
C THR A 231 -32.69 28.74 -43.09
N ASP A 232 -32.06 29.31 -44.11
CA ASP A 232 -30.70 29.83 -44.07
C ASP A 232 -30.69 31.18 -43.34
N GLU A 233 -29.79 31.38 -42.37
CA GLU A 233 -29.38 32.75 -41.99
C GLU A 233 -27.92 32.80 -41.49
N PRO A 234 -26.99 33.25 -42.35
CA PRO A 234 -25.68 33.74 -41.93
C PRO A 234 -25.66 35.29 -41.92
N THR A 235 -24.99 35.90 -40.94
CA THR A 235 -24.37 37.26 -40.88
C THR A 235 -24.17 37.62 -39.39
N LYS A 236 -23.21 38.44 -38.92
CA LYS A 236 -22.15 39.29 -39.53
C LYS A 236 -21.00 39.45 -38.51
N GLU A 237 -19.76 39.42 -38.98
CA GLU A 237 -18.66 40.23 -38.41
C GLU A 237 -18.77 41.67 -38.99
N PRO A 238 -18.18 42.75 -38.41
CA PRO A 238 -16.73 42.98 -38.57
C PRO A 238 -16.01 43.93 -37.56
N THR A 239 -14.67 44.06 -37.72
CA THR A 239 -13.73 45.11 -37.21
C THR A 239 -13.48 45.13 -35.68
N GLY A 240 -12.27 45.26 -35.12
CA GLY A 240 -11.04 45.98 -35.53
C GLY A 240 -10.98 47.33 -34.80
N LYS A 241 -10.03 47.71 -33.92
CA LYS A 241 -8.55 47.57 -33.85
C LYS A 241 -8.07 47.68 -32.37
N PRO A 242 -6.79 47.47 -32.02
CA PRO A 242 -6.31 47.55 -30.62
C PRO A 242 -5.85 48.96 -30.21
N THR A 243 -5.78 49.22 -28.90
CA THR A 243 -5.08 50.37 -28.32
C THR A 243 -4.18 49.91 -27.16
N ALA A 244 -2.91 50.30 -27.20
CA ALA A 244 -1.98 50.16 -26.09
C ALA A 244 -1.68 51.55 -25.51
N THR A 245 -1.47 51.65 -24.20
CA THR A 245 -0.38 52.44 -23.58
C THR A 245 -0.25 52.11 -22.09
N PRO A 246 0.97 52.06 -21.52
CA PRO A 246 1.23 51.88 -20.09
C PRO A 246 1.42 53.23 -19.36
N THR A 247 1.19 53.28 -18.04
CA THR A 247 1.62 54.41 -17.19
C THR A 247 1.86 53.99 -15.73
N ASP A 248 3.13 54.07 -15.34
CA ASP A 248 3.74 54.49 -14.06
C ASP A 248 3.36 53.88 -12.68
N LYS A 249 4.37 53.20 -12.10
CA LYS A 249 4.78 53.26 -10.67
C LYS A 249 5.63 54.55 -10.50
N PRO A 250 5.92 55.15 -9.30
CA PRO A 250 5.73 54.65 -7.93
C PRO A 250 5.17 55.65 -6.89
N THR A 251 4.83 55.18 -5.68
CA THR A 251 5.30 55.78 -4.39
C THR A 251 5.00 54.86 -3.20
N THR A 252 6.02 54.60 -2.38
CA THR A 252 5.88 54.26 -0.96
C THR A 252 5.78 55.54 -0.12
N PRO A 253 5.20 55.48 1.08
CA PRO A 253 6.00 55.89 2.23
C PRO A 253 6.08 54.81 3.32
N ALA A 254 7.17 54.83 4.08
CA ALA A 254 7.42 53.91 5.18
C ALA A 254 6.59 54.27 6.43
N SER A 255 6.37 53.27 7.28
CA SER A 255 6.04 53.46 8.70
C SER A 255 6.98 52.59 9.54
N PRO A 256 8.07 53.15 10.09
CA PRO A 256 8.90 52.45 11.05
C PRO A 256 8.29 52.57 12.45
N ASN A 257 7.89 51.45 13.05
CA ASN A 257 7.62 51.37 14.48
C ASN A 257 8.69 50.48 15.14
N PRO A 258 9.78 51.04 15.67
CA PRO A 258 10.74 50.27 16.45
C PRO A 258 10.18 50.08 17.87
N SER A 259 9.52 48.96 18.11
CA SER A 259 9.33 48.48 19.48
C SER A 259 10.70 48.02 20.00
N ALA A 260 11.37 48.90 20.73
CA ALA A 260 12.64 48.59 21.37
C ALA A 260 12.44 47.59 22.52
N SER A 261 12.48 46.30 22.20
CA SER A 261 12.90 45.29 23.17
C SER A 261 14.42 45.24 23.14
N ALA A 262 15.07 45.28 24.31
CA ALA A 262 16.51 45.34 24.41
C ALA A 262 17.13 44.07 23.78
N THR A 263 17.78 44.24 22.64
CA THR A 263 18.50 43.15 21.99
C THR A 263 19.81 42.96 22.75
N THR A 264 19.86 41.94 23.61
CA THR A 264 21.13 41.29 23.96
C THR A 264 21.88 41.05 22.65
N PRO A 265 23.16 41.43 22.53
CA PRO A 265 23.93 41.13 21.31
C PRO A 265 23.78 39.65 20.98
N ALA A 266 23.46 39.33 19.72
CA ALA A 266 23.40 37.94 19.30
C ALA A 266 24.74 37.28 19.64
N ALA A 267 24.70 36.17 20.38
CA ALA A 267 25.90 35.47 20.79
C ALA A 267 26.68 35.05 19.54
N VAL A 268 27.83 35.70 19.33
CA VAL A 268 28.66 35.48 18.13
C VAL A 268 29.39 34.15 18.24
N ARG A 269 29.70 33.70 19.47
CA ARG A 269 30.31 32.42 19.80
C ARG A 269 29.77 31.95 21.16
N GLY A 270 29.61 30.66 21.37
CA GLY A 270 29.11 30.13 22.65
C GLY A 270 29.15 28.61 22.76
N GLU A 271 29.05 28.10 23.99
CA GLU A 271 28.74 26.69 24.25
C GLU A 271 27.23 26.46 24.01
N VAL A 272 26.89 25.30 23.47
CA VAL A 272 25.49 24.83 23.42
C VAL A 272 25.18 24.19 24.76
N VAL A 273 24.15 24.70 25.45
CA VAL A 273 23.79 24.29 26.82
C VAL A 273 22.50 23.48 26.90
N ASP A 274 21.64 23.58 25.89
CA ASP A 274 20.48 22.71 25.66
C ASP A 274 20.13 22.73 24.16
N GLY A 275 19.28 21.80 23.71
CA GLY A 275 18.77 21.80 22.35
C GLY A 275 17.89 20.61 22.03
N THR A 276 17.26 20.69 20.87
CA THR A 276 16.42 19.61 20.31
C THR A 276 16.76 19.36 18.85
N LEU A 277 16.83 18.08 18.49
CA LEU A 277 16.85 17.58 17.12
C LEU A 277 15.56 16.81 16.87
N ASP A 278 14.71 17.31 15.97
CA ASP A 278 13.53 16.63 15.46
C ASP A 278 13.86 15.96 14.12
N TRP A 279 13.82 14.63 14.06
CA TRP A 279 14.15 13.86 12.87
C TRP A 279 13.40 12.52 12.79
N GLY A 280 12.86 12.20 11.62
CA GLY A 280 12.09 10.96 11.39
C GLY A 280 12.92 9.74 10.98
N VAL A 281 14.22 9.90 10.72
CA VAL A 281 15.04 8.93 9.97
C VAL A 281 14.59 8.82 8.51
N LYS A 282 13.53 8.04 8.25
CA LYS A 282 12.89 7.93 6.93
C LYS A 282 11.47 7.42 7.07
N GLU A 283 10.47 8.12 6.52
CA GLU A 283 9.05 7.75 6.63
C GLU A 283 8.80 6.32 6.17
N SER A 284 9.22 5.96 4.95
CA SER A 284 9.04 4.61 4.40
C SER A 284 9.73 3.52 5.23
N PHE A 285 10.79 3.84 5.97
CA PHE A 285 11.45 2.91 6.89
C PHE A 285 10.62 2.73 8.18
N ARG A 286 10.12 3.82 8.77
CA ARG A 286 9.19 3.75 9.92
C ARG A 286 7.95 2.91 9.57
N SER A 287 7.31 3.21 8.43
CA SER A 287 6.13 2.48 7.93
C SER A 287 6.42 1.01 7.62
N TYR A 288 7.63 0.67 7.22
CA TYR A 288 8.05 -0.72 7.04
C TYR A 288 8.20 -1.45 8.39
N VAL A 289 8.85 -0.81 9.37
CA VAL A 289 9.10 -1.37 10.71
C VAL A 289 7.78 -1.61 11.46
N THR A 290 6.88 -0.62 11.50
CA THR A 290 5.58 -0.75 12.20
C THR A 290 4.48 -1.38 11.34
N GLY A 291 4.70 -1.52 10.03
CA GLY A 291 3.78 -2.15 9.09
C GLY A 291 3.75 -3.68 9.18
N PRO A 292 2.81 -4.34 8.48
CA PRO A 292 2.58 -5.78 8.60
C PRO A 292 3.74 -6.66 8.10
N VAL A 293 4.68 -6.09 7.33
CA VAL A 293 5.80 -6.84 6.73
C VAL A 293 6.90 -7.12 7.76
N ALA A 294 7.36 -6.11 8.50
CA ALA A 294 8.28 -6.34 9.62
C ALA A 294 7.53 -6.70 10.92
N ASN A 295 6.27 -6.27 11.05
CA ASN A 295 5.40 -6.47 12.22
C ASN A 295 6.15 -6.15 13.54
N GLY A 296 6.75 -4.97 13.55
CA GLY A 296 7.76 -4.55 14.49
C GLY A 296 7.31 -3.41 15.41
N THR A 297 8.26 -2.91 16.18
CA THR A 297 8.08 -1.83 17.15
C THR A 297 9.23 -0.84 17.06
N VAL A 298 8.97 0.39 17.48
CA VAL A 298 10.03 1.37 17.73
C VAL A 298 10.02 1.72 19.21
N GLU A 299 11.19 1.64 19.83
CA GLU A 299 11.43 1.94 21.24
C GLU A 299 12.26 3.22 21.32
N THR A 300 11.87 4.16 22.19
CA THR A 300 12.68 5.36 22.48
C THR A 300 13.16 5.30 23.94
N SER A 301 14.37 5.79 24.19
CA SER A 301 14.96 5.85 25.53
C SER A 301 16.02 6.96 25.62
N GLY A 302 16.61 7.14 26.81
CA GLY A 302 17.67 8.15 27.03
C GLY A 302 17.23 9.60 26.86
N GLY A 303 15.92 9.90 26.95
CA GLY A 303 15.35 11.23 26.69
C GLY A 303 14.63 11.35 25.34
N ALA A 304 14.94 10.48 24.37
CA ALA A 304 14.27 10.52 23.06
C ALA A 304 12.76 10.22 23.18
N THR A 305 11.96 10.99 22.45
CA THR A 305 10.48 10.88 22.43
C THR A 305 9.95 10.82 21.00
N ALA A 306 8.72 10.29 20.83
CA ALA A 306 8.03 10.38 19.54
C ALA A 306 7.48 11.80 19.33
N SER A 307 7.66 12.35 18.14
CA SER A 307 7.19 13.69 17.76
C SER A 307 6.42 13.68 16.43
N GLY A 308 5.81 14.81 16.05
CA GLY A 308 5.14 14.94 14.75
C GLY A 308 6.09 14.77 13.55
N ALA A 309 7.38 15.05 13.74
CA ALA A 309 8.44 14.82 12.76
C ALA A 309 8.98 13.38 12.78
N GLY A 310 8.51 12.54 13.70
CA GLY A 310 8.97 11.17 13.94
C GLY A 310 9.55 11.02 15.34
N TYR A 311 10.76 11.52 15.58
CA TYR A 311 11.43 11.46 16.87
C TYR A 311 12.05 12.81 17.24
N ARG A 312 12.08 13.11 18.54
CA ARG A 312 12.79 14.24 19.13
C ARG A 312 13.89 13.73 20.07
N PHE A 313 15.10 14.24 19.86
CA PHE A 313 16.31 14.01 20.66
C PHE A 313 16.62 15.30 21.45
N PRO A 314 16.63 15.27 22.79
CA PRO A 314 16.80 16.46 23.65
C PRO A 314 18.26 16.69 24.09
N ASP A 315 18.44 17.56 25.08
CA ASP A 315 19.65 17.68 25.92
C ASP A 315 20.93 17.94 25.10
N ALA A 316 20.86 18.84 24.13
CA ALA A 316 22.00 19.10 23.24
C ALA A 316 23.16 19.77 23.97
N THR A 317 24.39 19.35 23.67
CA THR A 317 25.63 20.00 24.14
C THR A 317 26.63 20.14 23.00
N GLY A 318 27.55 21.11 23.09
CA GLY A 318 28.56 21.34 22.06
C GLY A 318 28.97 22.81 21.93
N THR A 319 29.27 23.26 20.71
CA THR A 319 29.80 24.61 20.44
C THR A 319 29.22 25.26 19.18
N PHE A 320 29.15 26.58 19.18
CA PHE A 320 28.67 27.39 18.07
C PHE A 320 29.58 28.60 17.81
N ASP A 321 29.84 28.89 16.53
CA ASP A 321 30.61 30.05 16.08
C ASP A 321 29.96 30.69 14.84
N ALA A 322 29.39 31.88 15.01
CA ALA A 322 28.75 32.64 13.93
C ALA A 322 29.77 33.28 12.99
N ASP A 323 30.98 33.63 13.44
CA ASP A 323 32.00 34.23 12.57
C ASP A 323 32.62 33.15 11.66
N GLU A 324 32.84 31.94 12.19
CA GLU A 324 33.38 30.79 11.45
C GLU A 324 32.28 29.97 10.74
N GLN A 325 31.00 30.28 10.98
CA GLN A 325 29.83 29.59 10.44
C GLN A 325 29.86 28.09 10.76
N THR A 326 30.17 27.75 12.02
CA THR A 326 30.23 26.37 12.52
C THR A 326 29.23 26.10 13.63
N LEU A 327 28.74 24.87 13.67
CA LEU A 327 27.95 24.30 14.76
C LEU A 327 28.41 22.86 14.96
N ASP A 328 28.62 22.48 16.22
CA ASP A 328 28.94 21.12 16.63
C ASP A 328 28.02 20.85 17.83
N ALA A 329 27.07 19.92 17.70
CA ALA A 329 26.05 19.67 18.71
C ALA A 329 25.68 18.19 18.78
N GLU A 330 26.01 17.54 19.90
CA GLU A 330 25.60 16.18 20.26
C GLU A 330 24.27 16.23 21.04
N PHE A 331 23.33 15.34 20.70
CA PHE A 331 22.00 15.24 21.29
C PHE A 331 21.83 13.94 22.07
N GLY A 332 21.17 14.05 23.23
CA GLY A 332 20.77 12.91 24.04
C GLY A 332 19.74 12.01 23.36
N GLY A 333 19.63 10.78 23.87
CA GLY A 333 18.56 9.86 23.48
C GLY A 333 18.97 8.68 22.61
N THR A 334 17.99 7.82 22.39
CA THR A 334 18.13 6.56 21.67
C THR A 334 16.82 6.23 20.98
N VAL A 335 16.89 5.85 19.71
CA VAL A 335 15.75 5.26 18.97
C VAL A 335 16.16 3.91 18.44
N ARG A 336 15.38 2.87 18.78
CA ARG A 336 15.63 1.49 18.39
C ARG A 336 14.45 0.92 17.61
N PHE A 337 14.74 0.42 16.42
CA PHE A 337 13.80 -0.19 15.50
C PHE A 337 13.94 -1.71 15.60
N LEU A 338 12.83 -2.39 15.87
CA LEU A 338 12.75 -3.84 16.01
C LEU A 338 11.76 -4.39 14.99
N GLY A 339 12.09 -5.51 14.32
CA GLY A 339 11.21 -6.11 13.32
C GLY A 339 11.63 -7.53 12.93
N HIS A 340 10.76 -8.20 12.18
CA HIS A 340 10.92 -9.60 11.75
C HIS A 340 11.18 -10.52 12.94
N LYS A 341 10.17 -10.64 13.82
CA LYS A 341 10.25 -11.43 15.05
C LYS A 341 10.28 -12.93 14.73
N GLU A 342 11.40 -13.58 15.05
CA GLU A 342 11.63 -15.02 14.94
C GLU A 342 11.74 -15.60 16.36
N GLY A 343 10.63 -16.11 16.90
CA GLY A 343 10.55 -16.55 18.30
C GLY A 343 10.67 -15.39 19.28
N ASP A 344 11.66 -15.45 20.17
CA ASP A 344 11.95 -14.39 21.16
C ASP A 344 12.93 -13.33 20.64
N ALA A 345 13.45 -13.46 19.40
CA ALA A 345 14.43 -12.56 18.82
C ALA A 345 13.87 -11.75 17.64
N TYR A 346 14.36 -10.54 17.45
CA TYR A 346 14.16 -9.76 16.23
C TYR A 346 15.34 -9.95 15.28
N THR A 347 15.09 -9.83 13.97
CA THR A 347 16.13 -9.97 12.93
C THR A 347 16.39 -8.68 12.16
N LEU A 348 15.46 -7.73 12.22
CA LEU A 348 15.77 -6.31 12.15
C LEU A 348 15.90 -5.82 13.60
N ASP A 349 17.08 -5.33 13.95
CA ASP A 349 17.38 -4.74 15.26
C ASP A 349 18.43 -3.64 14.98
N LEU A 350 17.99 -2.39 14.97
CA LEU A 350 18.78 -1.21 14.62
C LEU A 350 18.58 -0.14 15.68
N SER A 351 19.64 0.34 16.31
CA SER A 351 19.59 1.48 17.24
C SER A 351 20.46 2.64 16.78
N LEU A 352 19.93 3.86 16.93
CA LEU A 352 20.63 5.11 16.73
C LEU A 352 20.80 5.80 18.10
N THR A 353 22.01 6.23 18.41
CA THR A 353 22.43 6.89 19.67
C THR A 353 23.48 7.96 19.38
N GLY A 354 23.73 8.90 20.29
CA GLY A 354 24.78 9.92 20.14
C GLY A 354 24.66 10.65 18.80
N LEU A 355 23.48 11.19 18.51
CA LEU A 355 23.25 11.91 17.25
C LEU A 355 23.96 13.25 17.35
N GLU A 356 24.74 13.60 16.35
CA GLU A 356 25.57 14.80 16.35
C GLU A 356 25.41 15.55 15.03
N VAL A 357 25.14 16.85 15.10
CA VAL A 357 25.01 17.73 13.94
C VAL A 357 26.26 18.58 13.82
N GLN A 358 27.09 18.23 12.85
CA GLN A 358 28.30 18.97 12.50
C GLN A 358 28.02 19.90 11.33
N VAL A 359 28.36 21.16 11.46
CA VAL A 359 28.32 22.16 10.39
C VAL A 359 29.68 22.84 10.30
N LYS A 360 30.25 22.82 9.09
CA LYS A 360 31.54 23.42 8.80
C LYS A 360 31.66 23.76 7.32
N ASP A 361 32.33 24.87 7.00
CA ASP A 361 32.61 25.30 5.62
C ASP A 361 31.33 25.40 4.74
N GLY A 362 30.17 25.70 5.37
CA GLY A 362 28.86 25.76 4.71
C GLY A 362 28.23 24.40 4.34
N ALA A 363 28.85 23.28 4.74
CA ALA A 363 28.29 21.94 4.65
C ALA A 363 27.84 21.44 6.03
N GLY A 364 26.79 20.63 6.08
CA GLY A 364 26.37 19.94 7.30
C GLY A 364 26.43 18.43 7.16
N THR A 365 26.65 17.73 8.27
CA THR A 365 26.64 16.27 8.38
C THR A 365 25.87 15.88 9.63
N LEU A 366 24.98 14.88 9.52
CA LEU A 366 24.42 14.17 10.68
C LEU A 366 25.26 12.93 10.93
N VAL A 367 25.87 12.87 12.10
CA VAL A 367 26.66 11.75 12.61
C VAL A 367 25.82 11.00 13.66
N ALA A 368 26.02 9.70 13.82
CA ALA A 368 25.42 8.91 14.89
C ALA A 368 26.24 7.66 15.23
N ASP A 369 26.11 7.19 16.47
CA ASP A 369 26.43 5.81 16.82
C ASP A 369 25.30 4.89 16.37
N VAL A 370 25.65 3.82 15.65
CA VAL A 370 24.70 2.89 15.05
C VAL A 370 25.06 1.45 15.41
N ALA A 371 24.16 0.74 16.08
CA ALA A 371 24.21 -0.71 16.16
C ALA A 371 23.16 -1.31 15.23
N SER A 372 23.57 -2.17 14.30
CA SER A 372 22.69 -2.78 13.29
C SER A 372 22.93 -4.28 13.19
N LYS A 373 21.84 -5.05 13.21
CA LYS A 373 21.86 -6.52 13.13
C LYS A 373 21.61 -6.99 11.71
N ASP A 374 22.57 -7.69 11.13
CA ASP A 374 22.40 -8.31 9.81
C ASP A 374 21.39 -9.48 9.89
N ARG A 375 20.45 -9.50 8.95
CA ARG A 375 19.33 -10.47 8.92
C ARG A 375 19.78 -11.88 8.56
N ALA A 376 20.83 -12.02 7.75
CA ALA A 376 21.31 -13.32 7.25
C ALA A 376 22.23 -14.03 8.26
N THR A 377 23.27 -13.35 8.71
CA THR A 377 24.26 -13.87 9.67
C THR A 377 23.83 -13.72 11.13
N LYS A 378 22.80 -12.92 11.41
CA LYS A 378 22.31 -12.55 12.76
C LYS A 378 23.36 -11.78 13.60
N LYS A 379 24.49 -11.37 13.00
CA LYS A 379 25.56 -10.63 13.66
C LYS A 379 25.14 -9.17 13.88
N VAL A 380 25.38 -8.64 15.08
CA VAL A 380 25.33 -7.20 15.35
C VAL A 380 26.67 -6.58 14.97
N THR A 381 26.65 -5.49 14.20
CA THR A 381 27.79 -4.63 13.94
C THR A 381 27.50 -3.25 14.53
N THR A 382 28.48 -2.67 15.22
CA THR A 382 28.38 -1.32 15.80
C THR A 382 29.36 -0.41 15.08
N TYR A 383 28.88 0.76 14.71
CA TYR A 383 29.62 1.87 14.14
C TYR A 383 29.55 3.02 15.15
N THR A 384 30.67 3.66 15.45
CA THR A 384 30.76 4.83 16.34
C THR A 384 31.16 6.04 15.51
N GLY A 385 30.48 7.17 15.68
CA GLY A 385 30.71 8.38 14.88
C GLY A 385 30.46 8.16 13.38
N LEU A 386 29.44 7.39 13.01
CA LEU A 386 29.13 7.12 11.60
C LEU A 386 28.48 8.35 10.97
N ALA A 387 29.07 8.90 9.90
CA ALA A 387 28.43 9.95 9.11
C ALA A 387 27.20 9.39 8.38
N VAL A 388 26.00 9.57 8.93
CA VAL A 388 24.76 8.98 8.41
C VAL A 388 24.23 9.75 7.20
N ALA A 389 24.18 11.08 7.28
CA ALA A 389 23.58 11.91 6.22
C ALA A 389 24.37 13.19 5.93
N ASP A 390 24.54 13.51 4.65
CA ASP A 390 24.89 14.85 4.17
C ASP A 390 23.66 15.76 4.37
N LEU A 391 23.86 16.94 4.95
CA LEU A 391 22.80 17.91 5.26
C LEU A 391 22.91 19.14 4.35
N LYS A 392 21.83 19.44 3.63
CA LYS A 392 21.75 20.63 2.78
C LYS A 392 21.25 21.82 3.58
N LEU A 393 22.17 22.57 4.16
CA LEU A 393 21.84 23.74 4.98
C LEU A 393 21.00 24.78 4.19
N PRO A 394 20.01 25.43 4.84
CA PRO A 394 19.29 26.54 4.24
C PRO A 394 20.26 27.71 3.99
N GLY A 395 20.07 28.43 2.88
CA GLY A 395 20.94 29.55 2.53
C GLY A 395 20.76 30.74 3.48
N GLY A 396 21.85 31.20 4.07
CA GLY A 396 21.90 32.31 5.03
C GLY A 396 23.10 32.17 5.96
N GLU A 397 23.30 33.14 6.83
CA GLU A 397 24.27 33.03 7.93
C GLU A 397 23.62 32.27 9.11
N LEU A 398 24.35 31.32 9.69
CA LEU A 398 24.05 30.78 11.00
C LEU A 398 24.12 31.92 12.03
N ALA A 399 23.01 32.21 12.70
CA ALA A 399 22.92 33.30 13.66
C ALA A 399 21.90 32.97 14.75
N ALA A 400 22.27 33.25 16.01
CA ALA A 400 21.38 33.11 17.14
C ALA A 400 20.32 34.24 17.15
N LYS A 401 19.07 33.88 17.44
CA LYS A 401 17.95 34.81 17.64
C LYS A 401 17.34 34.53 19.01
N GLY A 402 17.45 35.48 19.93
CA GLY A 402 16.98 35.29 21.31
C GLY A 402 17.70 34.15 22.05
N GLY A 403 19.00 33.98 21.82
CA GLY A 403 19.81 32.90 22.41
C GLY A 403 19.74 31.55 21.67
N VAL A 404 18.82 31.37 20.71
CA VAL A 404 18.63 30.10 20.00
C VAL A 404 19.12 30.17 18.55
N VAL A 405 19.91 29.18 18.12
CA VAL A 405 20.22 28.92 16.71
C VAL A 405 19.27 27.84 16.21
N THR A 406 18.51 28.12 15.14
CA THR A 406 17.53 27.17 14.57
C THR A 406 17.82 26.91 13.10
N LEU A 407 17.87 25.62 12.75
CA LEU A 407 17.90 25.12 11.38
C LEU A 407 16.60 24.33 11.14
N SER A 408 15.70 24.84 10.29
CA SER A 408 14.41 24.21 10.01
C SER A 408 14.40 23.49 8.67
N ASP A 409 13.68 22.37 8.60
CA ASP A 409 13.40 21.59 7.39
C ASP A 409 14.65 21.27 6.54
N VAL A 410 15.79 21.00 7.19
CA VAL A 410 17.08 20.76 6.55
C VAL A 410 17.01 19.43 5.76
N PRO A 411 17.11 19.44 4.42
CA PRO A 411 17.06 18.20 3.65
C PRO A 411 18.31 17.35 3.90
N ALA A 412 18.09 16.08 4.22
CA ALA A 412 19.13 15.10 4.50
C ALA A 412 19.22 14.05 3.38
N THR A 413 20.42 13.69 2.97
CA THR A 413 20.67 12.60 2.01
C THR A 413 21.70 11.63 2.56
N LEU A 414 21.39 10.33 2.48
CA LEU A 414 22.24 9.27 3.02
C LEU A 414 23.66 9.31 2.41
N THR A 415 24.71 9.26 3.24
CA THR A 415 26.11 9.25 2.76
C THR A 415 26.48 7.89 2.13
N ALA A 416 27.77 7.66 1.85
CA ALA A 416 28.26 6.31 1.56
C ALA A 416 28.24 5.42 2.82
N ASP A 417 28.79 5.93 3.92
CA ASP A 417 28.98 5.17 5.16
C ASP A 417 27.64 4.91 5.86
N GLY A 418 26.70 5.86 5.78
CA GLY A 418 25.33 5.72 6.25
C GLY A 418 24.55 4.57 5.59
N THR A 419 24.97 4.06 4.42
CA THR A 419 24.35 2.87 3.83
C THR A 419 24.53 1.63 4.72
N GLU A 420 25.63 1.55 5.48
CA GLU A 420 25.94 0.45 6.39
C GLU A 420 25.00 0.40 7.60
N ALA A 421 24.49 1.56 8.05
CA ALA A 421 23.48 1.63 9.11
C ALA A 421 22.25 0.77 8.77
N PHE A 422 21.81 0.85 7.50
CA PHE A 422 20.66 0.13 6.96
C PHE A 422 21.03 -1.18 6.24
N GLY A 423 22.22 -1.73 6.50
CA GLY A 423 22.67 -3.00 5.91
C GLY A 423 22.71 -3.00 4.38
N GLY A 424 23.01 -1.83 3.77
CA GLY A 424 23.06 -1.65 2.31
C GLY A 424 21.70 -1.58 1.61
N MET A 425 20.58 -1.57 2.34
CA MET A 425 19.22 -1.50 1.74
C MET A 425 18.94 -0.19 0.99
N TYR A 426 19.64 0.89 1.33
CA TYR A 426 19.51 2.20 0.69
C TYR A 426 20.86 2.62 0.10
N ALA A 427 20.84 3.17 -1.11
CA ALA A 427 22.04 3.66 -1.78
C ALA A 427 22.44 5.07 -1.29
N LYS A 428 23.72 5.43 -1.46
CA LYS A 428 24.19 6.81 -1.28
C LYS A 428 23.32 7.79 -2.06
N GLY A 429 23.01 8.93 -1.45
CA GLY A 429 22.17 9.97 -2.02
C GLY A 429 20.66 9.71 -1.87
N THR A 430 20.25 8.61 -1.24
CA THR A 430 18.84 8.36 -0.90
C THR A 430 18.33 9.50 -0.01
N PRO A 431 17.24 10.21 -0.40
CA PRO A 431 16.64 11.22 0.46
C PRO A 431 16.12 10.59 1.74
N LEU A 432 16.49 11.18 2.87
CA LEU A 432 15.97 10.86 4.20
C LEU A 432 14.90 11.88 4.58
N ASP A 433 14.28 11.71 5.74
CA ASP A 433 13.39 12.76 6.26
C ASP A 433 14.23 14.00 6.60
N ALA A 434 13.68 15.18 6.34
CA ALA A 434 14.31 16.43 6.74
C ALA A 434 14.39 16.53 8.28
N LEU A 435 15.39 17.25 8.78
CA LEU A 435 15.57 17.48 10.21
C LEU A 435 15.35 18.94 10.58
N THR A 436 14.92 19.16 11.83
CA THR A 436 14.92 20.48 12.45
C THR A 436 15.78 20.44 13.71
N VAL A 437 16.72 21.38 13.82
CA VAL A 437 17.61 21.57 14.97
C VAL A 437 17.30 22.91 15.61
N SER A 438 17.24 22.95 16.93
CA SER A 438 17.27 24.19 17.70
C SER A 438 18.20 24.01 18.89
N VAL A 439 19.24 24.83 18.99
CA VAL A 439 20.22 24.80 20.08
C VAL A 439 20.23 26.13 20.83
N ALA A 440 20.27 26.08 22.15
CA ALA A 440 20.33 27.21 23.06
C ALA A 440 21.80 27.48 23.45
N LEU A 441 22.16 28.77 23.44
CA LEU A 441 23.49 29.26 23.86
C LEU A 441 23.46 29.92 25.25
N ASP A 442 22.30 29.85 25.92
CA ASP A 442 22.01 30.48 27.21
C ASP A 442 20.91 29.63 27.90
N GLU A 443 21.01 29.42 29.22
CA GLU A 443 20.09 28.56 29.98
C GLU A 443 18.66 29.14 30.06
N ASP A 444 18.48 30.45 29.90
CA ASP A 444 17.18 31.12 29.90
C ASP A 444 16.49 31.13 28.51
N ALA A 445 17.10 30.54 27.47
CA ALA A 445 16.58 30.60 26.10
C ALA A 445 15.46 29.57 25.83
N GLU A 446 14.28 30.03 25.41
CA GLU A 446 13.12 29.15 25.15
C GLU A 446 13.25 28.36 23.83
N LEU A 447 13.37 27.04 23.92
CA LEU A 447 13.43 26.14 22.75
C LEU A 447 12.05 25.89 22.09
N PRO A 448 11.98 25.83 20.74
CA PRO A 448 10.72 25.60 20.01
C PRO A 448 9.99 24.29 20.37
N GLY A 449 8.76 24.44 20.86
CA GLY A 449 7.87 23.31 21.14
C GLY A 449 8.24 22.53 22.40
N GLY A 450 9.00 23.11 23.34
CA GLY A 450 9.13 22.56 24.68
C GLY A 450 7.81 22.68 25.46
N THR A 451 7.35 21.58 26.06
CA THR A 451 6.47 21.67 27.24
C THR A 451 7.30 22.19 28.39
N GLY A 452 7.22 23.49 28.68
CA GLY A 452 8.13 24.21 29.57
C GLY A 452 8.34 23.53 30.93
N GLY A 453 9.60 23.29 31.27
CA GLY A 453 10.07 22.69 32.52
C GLY A 453 11.10 23.57 33.21
N SER A 454 10.72 24.79 33.61
CA SER A 454 11.58 25.73 34.32
C SER A 454 12.16 25.14 35.61
N GLY A 455 13.48 24.95 35.64
CA GLY A 455 14.44 25.23 36.72
C GLY A 455 14.13 24.86 38.18
N GLY A 456 15.07 24.19 38.86
CA GLY A 456 14.98 24.01 40.32
C GLY A 456 16.02 23.11 40.98
N THR A 457 17.31 23.44 40.92
CA THR A 457 18.31 22.82 41.82
C THR A 457 18.04 23.16 43.29
N GLY A 458 17.91 22.15 44.17
CA GLY A 458 17.64 22.42 45.59
C GLY A 458 17.83 21.25 46.56
N GLY A 459 19.03 21.16 47.16
CA GLY A 459 19.21 20.80 48.57
C GLY A 459 18.98 19.34 49.02
N THR A 460 20.08 18.66 49.36
CA THR A 460 20.09 17.44 50.18
C THR A 460 19.47 17.62 51.58
N GLY A 461 18.66 16.67 52.07
CA GLY A 461 18.30 16.63 53.48
C GLY A 461 17.36 15.49 53.94
N GLY A 462 17.91 14.52 54.68
CA GLY A 462 17.25 13.98 55.89
C GLY A 462 16.18 12.87 55.77
N SER A 463 16.63 11.62 55.93
CA SER A 463 15.94 10.46 56.56
C SER A 463 14.54 10.66 57.19
N GLY A 464 13.57 9.83 56.80
CA GLY A 464 12.30 9.60 57.52
C GLY A 464 11.68 8.24 57.16
N THR A 465 11.44 7.38 58.16
CA THR A 465 11.12 5.95 57.97
C THR A 465 9.63 5.62 57.97
N THR A 466 9.31 4.43 57.43
CA THR A 466 8.17 3.52 57.72
C THR A 466 6.77 3.72 57.10
N SER A 467 6.25 2.55 56.67
CA SER A 467 4.85 2.19 56.36
C SER A 467 4.26 2.76 55.06
N GLY A 468 3.61 1.98 54.18
CA GLY A 468 3.28 0.55 54.22
C GLY A 468 1.89 0.31 53.64
N GLY A 469 1.78 -0.40 52.52
CA GLY A 469 0.48 -0.64 51.87
C GLY A 469 0.57 -1.37 50.54
N THR A 470 0.38 -2.69 50.55
CA THR A 470 0.30 -3.52 49.34
C THR A 470 -1.16 -3.71 48.90
N SER A 471 -1.56 -3.08 47.80
CA SER A 471 -2.62 -3.49 46.86
C SER A 471 -2.78 -2.39 45.80
N GLY A 472 -3.22 -2.63 44.57
CA GLY A 472 -3.47 -3.86 43.83
C GLY A 472 -3.74 -3.48 42.38
N GLY A 473 -3.33 -4.29 41.40
CA GLY A 473 -3.45 -3.93 39.98
C GLY A 473 -4.92 -3.80 39.55
N GLY A 474 -5.26 -2.70 38.86
CA GLY A 474 -6.59 -2.43 38.32
C GLY A 474 -6.52 -1.56 37.07
N THR A 475 -6.68 -2.19 35.91
CA THR A 475 -6.74 -1.52 34.60
C THR A 475 -8.10 -0.87 34.36
N VAL A 476 -8.11 0.45 34.21
CA VAL A 476 -9.13 1.23 33.49
C VAL A 476 -8.43 2.43 32.84
N GLY A 477 -8.79 2.93 31.67
CA GLY A 477 -10.00 2.64 30.89
C GLY A 477 -10.97 3.82 30.86
N GLY A 478 -10.49 4.98 30.41
CA GLY A 478 -11.26 6.22 30.24
C GLY A 478 -10.29 7.38 29.99
N GLY A 479 -10.47 8.27 29.01
CA GLY A 479 -11.70 8.57 28.28
C GLY A 479 -12.26 9.92 28.74
N GLY A 480 -11.50 11.00 28.52
CA GLY A 480 -11.88 12.36 28.87
C GLY A 480 -11.62 13.30 27.69
N THR A 481 -12.69 13.76 27.04
CA THR A 481 -12.62 14.77 25.96
C THR A 481 -13.22 16.09 26.42
N VAL A 482 -12.42 17.15 26.34
CA VAL A 482 -12.84 18.56 26.27
C VAL A 482 -11.84 19.25 25.32
N GLY A 483 -12.21 20.11 24.37
CA GLY A 483 -13.54 20.41 23.85
C GLY A 483 -13.47 21.55 22.81
N GLY A 484 -14.00 21.32 21.60
CA GLY A 484 -14.07 22.31 20.50
C GLY A 484 -12.76 22.48 19.69
N SER A 485 -12.78 22.66 18.36
CA SER A 485 -13.88 22.66 17.37
C SER A 485 -13.25 22.56 15.95
N SER A 486 -13.90 22.18 14.85
CA SER A 486 -15.31 21.87 14.53
C SER A 486 -15.40 20.84 13.36
N SER A 487 -16.60 20.25 13.16
CA SER A 487 -17.31 20.00 11.86
C SER A 487 -16.48 19.67 10.58
N LEU A 488 -16.68 18.61 9.78
CA LEU A 488 -17.85 17.80 9.36
C LEU A 488 -17.32 16.48 8.73
N ALA A 489 -18.05 15.38 8.51
CA ALA A 489 -19.34 14.87 9.00
C ALA A 489 -19.31 13.32 8.86
N SER A 490 -19.90 12.59 9.81
CA SER A 490 -20.06 11.13 9.73
C SER A 490 -21.53 10.78 9.56
N THR A 491 -21.90 10.26 8.39
CA THR A 491 -23.24 9.71 8.14
C THR A 491 -23.27 8.24 8.54
N GLY A 492 -23.71 7.98 9.77
CA GLY A 492 -23.98 6.61 10.21
C GLY A 492 -25.27 6.03 9.62
N SER A 493 -25.29 4.72 9.42
CA SER A 493 -26.52 3.94 9.29
C SER A 493 -26.31 2.54 9.86
N GLY A 494 -26.38 2.43 11.19
CA GLY A 494 -26.55 1.13 11.85
C GLY A 494 -28.02 0.74 11.85
N LEU A 495 -28.32 -0.52 11.52
CA LEU A 495 -29.62 -1.14 11.81
C LEU A 495 -29.40 -2.49 12.51
N PRO A 496 -30.26 -2.86 13.47
CA PRO A 496 -30.15 -4.10 14.23
C PRO A 496 -30.83 -5.26 13.50
N ALA A 497 -30.41 -6.49 13.76
CA ALA A 497 -31.16 -7.69 13.38
C ALA A 497 -31.04 -8.76 14.46
N GLY A 498 -32.20 -9.16 15.01
CA GLY A 498 -32.32 -10.29 15.92
C GLY A 498 -33.28 -11.34 15.35
N ALA A 499 -32.78 -12.58 15.27
CA ALA A 499 -33.49 -13.86 15.32
C ALA A 499 -34.45 -14.32 14.19
N LEU A 500 -34.37 -15.64 13.95
CA LEU A 500 -35.25 -16.53 13.14
C LEU A 500 -35.10 -16.40 11.60
N PHE A 501 -34.94 -17.47 10.82
CA PHE A 501 -35.38 -18.87 11.01
C PHE A 501 -34.27 -19.93 10.81
N ALA A 502 -34.56 -21.16 11.26
CA ALA A 502 -33.70 -22.34 11.13
C ALA A 502 -34.05 -23.21 9.90
N ALA A 503 -33.04 -23.87 9.31
CA ALA A 503 -33.21 -25.07 8.49
C ALA A 503 -31.94 -25.96 8.46
N SER A 504 -31.97 -27.03 9.27
CA SER A 504 -31.37 -28.36 9.03
C SER A 504 -30.07 -28.52 8.20
N GLY A 505 -29.02 -29.05 8.85
CA GLY A 505 -27.91 -29.77 8.22
C GLY A 505 -27.35 -30.85 9.17
N VAL A 506 -27.64 -32.13 8.91
CA VAL A 506 -27.32 -33.24 9.81
C VAL A 506 -25.85 -33.66 9.69
N VAL A 507 -25.10 -33.64 10.80
CA VAL A 507 -23.79 -34.29 10.90
C VAL A 507 -23.95 -35.64 11.58
N VAL A 508 -23.67 -36.73 10.85
CA VAL A 508 -23.59 -38.08 11.44
C VAL A 508 -22.20 -38.28 12.04
N ALA A 509 -22.16 -38.37 13.37
CA ALA A 509 -20.97 -38.83 14.09
C ALA A 509 -21.00 -40.35 14.24
N ALA A 510 -19.93 -41.02 13.79
CA ALA A 510 -19.63 -42.40 14.15
C ALA A 510 -18.14 -42.52 14.46
N GLY A 511 -17.80 -42.85 15.70
CA GLY A 511 -16.42 -42.96 16.16
C GLY A 511 -16.10 -44.35 16.71
N ALA A 512 -14.90 -44.84 16.41
CA ALA A 512 -14.14 -45.85 17.16
C ALA A 512 -12.71 -45.84 16.58
N GLY A 513 -11.61 -45.86 17.33
CA GLY A 513 -11.46 -45.91 18.79
C GLY A 513 -10.72 -47.16 19.28
N VAL A 514 -9.39 -47.21 19.11
CA VAL A 514 -8.52 -48.11 19.90
C VAL A 514 -7.21 -47.39 20.24
N MET A 515 -6.95 -47.24 21.54
CA MET A 515 -5.64 -46.89 22.10
C MET A 515 -4.92 -48.16 22.53
N ILE A 516 -3.63 -48.29 22.24
CA ILE A 516 -2.72 -49.17 23.00
C ILE A 516 -1.53 -48.33 23.46
N ALA A 517 -1.44 -48.14 24.78
CA ALA A 517 -0.28 -47.56 25.42
C ALA A 517 0.67 -48.66 25.90
N ALA A 518 1.95 -48.57 25.54
CA ALA A 518 3.02 -49.33 26.17
C ALA A 518 4.08 -48.34 26.70
N ARG A 519 4.37 -48.41 28.01
CA ARG A 519 5.16 -47.40 28.74
C ARG A 519 6.20 -48.05 29.65
N ARG A 520 7.49 -47.92 29.32
CA ARG A 520 8.70 -47.88 30.21
C ARG A 520 9.94 -47.94 29.30
N ARG A 521 10.77 -46.89 29.19
CA ARG A 521 11.78 -46.33 30.13
C ARG A 521 13.17 -47.02 30.06
N ARG A 522 14.12 -46.28 29.45
CA ARG A 522 15.58 -46.15 29.67
C ARG A 522 16.31 -47.22 30.51
N THR A 523 17.47 -47.64 30.01
CA THR A 523 18.77 -47.60 30.71
C THR A 523 19.94 -47.65 29.72
N VAL A 524 20.97 -46.83 29.98
CA VAL A 524 22.30 -46.71 29.33
C VAL A 524 22.28 -46.45 27.82
#